data_AF-A0A9Q4KUD7-F1
#
_entry.id   AF-A0A9Q4KUD7-F1
#
_cell.length_a   1.000
_cell.length_b   1.000
_cell.length_c   1.000
_cell.angle_alpha   90.00
_cell.angle_beta   90.00
_cell.angle_gamma   90.00
#
_symmetry.space_group_name_H-M   'P 1'
#
loop_
_entity.id
_entity.type
_entity.pdbx_description
1 polymer ?
#
loop_
_entity_poly.entity_id
_entity_poly.type
_entity_poly.pdbx_seq_one_letter_code
_entity_poly.pdbx_strand_id
1 'polypeptide(L)'
;MTFPVVWIYWAISLTIVTYAAAWMLNNRREYGYAALVAIYAVYLAASQILAARVVEFDIGIYVFIAPAAVFIYPFISQAIDMINEVYGMKRAQIAIFIAFITQVLLVIFFVMTNSLTPAPFFAYEEAWQEIFTFGIRLTVASWISFLITQTIDTRIFAGLKKRYEKRIILRSVSSDAVGLTLDSIIFVTIAFAGVAPLLPLIIGQIVAKNIIGFLDTPWFVWYKKMLEDKPAPPKDQTQ
;
A
#
# COMPACT_ATOMS: atom_id res chain seq x y z
N MET A 1 -11.57 -25.02 -13.50
CA MET A 1 -11.29 -23.69 -12.95
C MET A 1 -10.12 -23.10 -13.72
N THR A 2 -10.37 -22.09 -14.55
CA THR A 2 -9.31 -21.36 -15.27
C THR A 2 -8.52 -20.54 -14.26
N PHE A 3 -7.19 -20.69 -14.23
CA PHE A 3 -6.34 -19.86 -13.37
C PHE A 3 -6.61 -18.38 -13.68
N PRO A 4 -6.99 -17.55 -12.68
CA PRO A 4 -7.35 -16.18 -12.95
C PRO A 4 -6.17 -15.41 -13.55
N VAL A 5 -6.36 -14.84 -14.74
CA VAL A 5 -5.31 -14.10 -15.48
C VAL A 5 -4.72 -12.96 -14.66
N VAL A 6 -5.46 -12.43 -13.68
CA VAL A 6 -4.99 -11.41 -12.73
C VAL A 6 -3.71 -11.81 -12.00
N TRP A 7 -3.52 -13.07 -11.66
CA TRP A 7 -2.31 -13.53 -10.97
C TRP A 7 -1.07 -13.50 -11.88
N ILE A 8 -1.27 -13.73 -13.18
CA ILE A 8 -0.21 -13.58 -14.19
C ILE A 8 0.18 -12.11 -14.31
N TYR A 9 -0.81 -11.21 -14.46
CA TYR A 9 -0.55 -9.77 -14.51
C TYR A 9 0.13 -9.27 -13.24
N TRP A 10 -0.31 -9.76 -12.08
CA TRP A 10 0.23 -9.39 -10.77
C TRP A 10 1.71 -9.81 -10.66
N ALA A 11 2.02 -11.08 -10.90
CA ALA A 11 3.40 -11.60 -10.80
C ALA A 11 4.36 -10.95 -11.81
N ILE A 12 3.91 -10.74 -13.05
CA ILE A 12 4.70 -10.05 -14.08
C ILE A 12 4.96 -8.59 -13.66
N SER A 13 3.91 -7.88 -13.24
CA SER A 13 4.04 -6.47 -12.84
C SER A 13 4.98 -6.33 -11.64
N LEU A 14 4.84 -7.18 -10.63
CA LEU A 14 5.69 -7.17 -9.44
C LEU A 14 7.15 -7.44 -9.82
N THR A 15 7.41 -8.39 -10.72
CA THR A 15 8.76 -8.68 -11.23
C THR A 15 9.35 -7.47 -11.96
N ILE A 16 8.59 -6.86 -12.88
CA ILE A 16 9.03 -5.70 -13.65
C ILE A 16 9.35 -4.52 -12.73
N VAL A 17 8.45 -4.23 -11.79
CA VAL A 17 8.61 -3.13 -10.83
C VAL A 17 9.82 -3.36 -9.95
N THR A 18 9.96 -4.55 -9.38
CA THR A 18 11.07 -4.92 -8.50
C THR A 18 12.40 -4.75 -9.23
N TYR A 19 12.48 -5.29 -10.46
CA TYR A 19 13.66 -5.19 -11.30
C TYR A 19 13.96 -3.74 -11.67
N ALA A 20 12.97 -2.97 -12.12
CA ALA A 20 13.13 -1.58 -12.51
C ALA A 20 13.63 -0.74 -11.34
N ALA A 21 13.05 -0.93 -10.16
CA ALA A 21 13.44 -0.18 -8.97
C ALA A 21 14.85 -0.58 -8.49
N ALA A 22 15.20 -1.87 -8.50
CA ALA A 22 16.57 -2.33 -8.24
C ALA A 22 17.58 -1.78 -9.24
N TRP A 23 17.23 -1.78 -10.53
CA TRP A 23 18.07 -1.25 -11.60
C TRP A 23 18.28 0.26 -11.46
N MET A 24 17.22 1.02 -11.15
CA MET A 24 17.31 2.48 -10.92
C MET A 24 18.23 2.78 -9.74
N LEU A 25 18.08 2.05 -8.62
CA LEU A 25 18.95 2.20 -7.45
C LEU A 25 20.41 1.86 -7.76
N ASN A 26 20.65 0.85 -8.60
CA ASN A 26 21.99 0.39 -8.92
C ASN A 26 22.70 1.27 -9.97
N ASN A 27 21.97 1.79 -10.96
CA ASN A 27 22.56 2.48 -12.12
C ASN A 27 22.44 4.02 -12.04
N ARG A 28 21.53 4.55 -11.21
CA ARG A 28 21.23 5.98 -11.03
C ARG A 28 21.08 6.32 -9.54
N ARG A 29 22.10 5.99 -8.73
CA ARG A 29 22.10 6.17 -7.27
C ARG A 29 21.71 7.57 -6.80
N GLU A 30 22.10 8.59 -7.56
CA GLU A 30 21.78 10.01 -7.29
C GLU A 30 20.25 10.29 -7.32
N TYR A 31 19.50 9.59 -8.18
CA TYR A 31 18.05 9.74 -8.32
C TYR A 31 17.25 8.61 -7.66
N GLY A 32 17.93 7.61 -7.09
CA GLY A 32 17.28 6.41 -6.56
C GLY A 32 16.21 6.71 -5.51
N TYR A 33 16.48 7.64 -4.58
CA TYR A 33 15.51 8.03 -3.57
C TYR A 33 14.28 8.69 -4.19
N ALA A 34 14.49 9.67 -5.08
CA ALA A 34 13.40 10.37 -5.76
C ALA A 34 12.55 9.40 -6.61
N ALA A 35 13.18 8.46 -7.29
CA ALA A 35 12.50 7.43 -8.08
C ALA A 35 11.62 6.53 -7.21
N LEU A 36 12.14 6.00 -6.10
CA LEU A 36 11.35 5.17 -5.18
C LEU A 36 10.19 5.95 -4.56
N VAL A 37 10.39 7.21 -4.17
CA VAL A 37 9.33 8.07 -3.64
C VAL A 37 8.24 8.31 -4.69
N ALA A 38 8.61 8.56 -5.95
CA ALA A 38 7.66 8.73 -7.03
C ALA A 38 6.85 7.45 -7.29
N ILE A 39 7.52 6.30 -7.34
CA ILE A 39 6.88 4.99 -7.48
C ILE A 39 5.90 4.73 -6.32
N TYR A 40 6.34 4.96 -5.09
CA TYR A 40 5.52 4.80 -3.89
C TYR A 40 4.27 5.71 -3.91
N ALA A 41 4.43 6.98 -4.32
CA ALA A 41 3.31 7.90 -4.45
C ALA A 41 2.28 7.46 -5.50
N VAL A 42 2.74 6.91 -6.63
CA VAL A 42 1.86 6.37 -7.69
C VAL A 42 1.09 5.14 -7.17
N TYR A 43 1.74 4.22 -6.47
CA TYR A 43 1.05 3.06 -5.90
C TYR A 43 0.01 3.43 -4.88
N LEU A 44 0.32 4.40 -4.01
CA LEU A 44 -0.63 4.88 -3.03
C LEU A 44 -1.85 5.54 -3.70
N ALA A 45 -1.63 6.40 -4.70
CA ALA A 45 -2.71 7.02 -5.48
C ALA A 45 -3.57 6.00 -6.22
N ALA A 46 -2.94 5.02 -6.89
CA ALA A 46 -3.63 3.94 -7.58
C ALA A 46 -4.47 3.11 -6.60
N SER A 47 -3.95 2.82 -5.41
CA SER A 47 -4.68 2.10 -4.37
C SER A 47 -5.96 2.80 -3.94
N GLN A 48 -5.98 4.14 -3.85
CA GLN A 48 -7.20 4.88 -3.46
C GLN A 48 -8.30 4.77 -4.52
N ILE A 49 -7.93 4.86 -5.80
CA ILE A 49 -8.88 4.76 -6.91
C ILE A 49 -9.38 3.33 -7.07
N LEU A 50 -8.46 2.36 -7.04
CA LEU A 50 -8.78 0.95 -7.25
C LEU A 50 -9.53 0.33 -6.07
N ALA A 51 -9.42 0.90 -4.86
CA ALA A 51 -10.21 0.48 -3.70
C ALA A 51 -11.72 0.67 -3.91
N ALA A 52 -12.15 1.56 -4.81
CA ALA A 52 -13.57 1.74 -5.14
C ALA A 52 -14.19 0.48 -5.74
N ARG A 53 -13.38 -0.36 -6.40
CA ARG A 53 -13.83 -1.61 -6.98
C ARG A 53 -13.73 -2.73 -5.95
N VAL A 54 -14.87 -3.15 -5.42
CA VAL A 54 -14.98 -4.38 -4.62
C VAL A 54 -14.97 -5.59 -5.57
N VAL A 55 -14.19 -6.62 -5.22
CA VAL A 55 -14.02 -7.82 -6.04
C VAL A 55 -14.22 -9.08 -5.22
N GLU A 56 -14.58 -10.15 -5.92
CA GLU A 56 -14.54 -11.51 -5.42
C GLU A 56 -13.09 -12.02 -5.46
N PHE A 57 -12.60 -12.46 -4.31
CA PHE A 57 -11.28 -13.04 -4.12
C PHE A 57 -11.44 -14.54 -3.85
N ASP A 58 -11.43 -15.30 -4.94
CA ASP A 58 -11.53 -16.75 -4.91
C ASP A 58 -10.17 -17.41 -4.62
N ILE A 59 -10.09 -18.13 -3.51
CA ILE A 59 -8.90 -18.91 -3.12
C ILE A 59 -9.07 -20.42 -3.39
N GLY A 60 -10.08 -20.80 -4.17
CA GLY A 60 -10.42 -22.18 -4.55
C GLY A 60 -11.26 -22.92 -3.51
N ILE A 61 -11.09 -22.63 -2.22
CA ILE A 61 -11.88 -23.24 -1.13
C ILE A 61 -13.03 -22.35 -0.63
N TYR A 62 -12.90 -21.04 -0.80
CA TYR A 62 -13.88 -20.04 -0.37
C TYR A 62 -13.70 -18.76 -1.19
N VAL A 63 -14.79 -18.03 -1.42
CA VAL A 63 -14.77 -16.75 -2.12
C VAL A 63 -14.94 -15.62 -1.11
N PHE A 64 -13.87 -14.86 -0.90
CA PHE A 64 -13.89 -13.68 -0.07
C PHE A 64 -14.29 -12.44 -0.87
N ILE A 65 -14.70 -11.38 -0.18
CA ILE A 65 -15.02 -10.09 -0.81
C ILE A 65 -14.05 -9.06 -0.25
N ALA A 66 -13.33 -8.36 -1.11
CA ALA A 66 -12.35 -7.35 -0.69
C ALA A 66 -12.25 -6.23 -1.73
N PRO A 67 -11.82 -5.02 -1.33
CA PRO A 67 -11.43 -3.98 -2.27
C PRO A 67 -10.28 -4.46 -3.18
N ALA A 68 -10.32 -4.17 -4.48
CA ALA A 68 -9.27 -4.59 -5.42
C ALA A 68 -7.88 -4.05 -5.07
N ALA A 69 -7.81 -2.97 -4.27
CA ALA A 69 -6.58 -2.43 -3.72
C ALA A 69 -5.72 -3.43 -2.92
N VAL A 70 -6.29 -4.55 -2.45
CA VAL A 70 -5.51 -5.62 -1.81
C VAL A 70 -4.40 -6.18 -2.71
N PHE A 71 -4.57 -6.15 -4.04
CA PHE A 71 -3.53 -6.53 -5.00
C PHE A 71 -2.42 -5.51 -5.14
N ILE A 72 -2.67 -4.24 -4.79
CA ILE A 72 -1.70 -3.14 -4.88
C ILE A 72 -0.89 -3.03 -3.59
N TYR A 73 -1.44 -3.49 -2.46
CA TYR A 73 -0.79 -3.43 -1.15
C TYR A 73 0.67 -3.92 -1.12
N PRO A 74 1.03 -5.06 -1.74
CA PRO A 74 2.42 -5.53 -1.80
C PRO A 74 3.38 -4.56 -2.48
N PHE A 75 2.93 -3.90 -3.56
CA PHE A 75 3.74 -2.91 -4.27
C PHE A 75 4.04 -1.71 -3.36
N ILE A 76 3.06 -1.31 -2.53
CA ILE A 76 3.20 -0.20 -1.57
C ILE A 76 4.18 -0.60 -0.46
N SER A 77 3.99 -1.78 0.16
CA SER A 77 4.86 -2.26 1.24
C SER A 77 6.30 -2.47 0.75
N GLN A 78 6.46 -3.08 -0.42
CA GLN A 78 7.77 -3.31 -1.01
C GLN A 78 8.48 -1.98 -1.27
N ALA A 79 7.82 -1.00 -1.89
CA ALA A 79 8.45 0.29 -2.18
C ALA A 79 8.91 1.03 -0.92
N ILE A 80 8.13 1.02 0.17
CA ILE A 80 8.56 1.67 1.42
C ILE A 80 9.68 0.89 2.13
N ASP A 81 9.64 -0.44 2.10
CA ASP A 81 10.69 -1.29 2.67
C ASP A 81 12.02 -1.10 1.93
N MET A 82 11.97 -0.97 0.61
CA MET A 82 13.13 -0.63 -0.23
C MET A 82 13.73 0.72 0.15
N ILE A 83 12.90 1.75 0.39
CA ILE A 83 13.38 3.06 0.85
C ILE A 83 14.02 2.94 2.23
N ASN A 84 13.38 2.20 3.14
CA ASN A 84 13.87 2.02 4.50
C ASN A 84 15.20 1.26 4.54
N GLU A 85 15.36 0.21 3.73
CA GLU A 85 16.59 -0.60 3.67
C GLU A 85 17.76 0.20 3.09
N VAL A 86 17.54 0.96 2.00
CA VAL A 86 18.62 1.68 1.32
C VAL A 86 18.96 3.01 1.99
N TYR A 87 17.94 3.76 2.43
CA TYR A 87 18.07 5.14 2.89
C TYR A 87 17.76 5.34 4.39
N GLY A 88 17.30 4.29 5.07
CA GLY A 88 17.01 4.31 6.50
C GLY A 88 15.65 4.91 6.88
N MET A 89 15.29 4.70 8.14
CA MET A 89 13.99 5.08 8.71
C MET A 89 13.62 6.55 8.53
N LYS A 90 14.58 7.48 8.68
CA LYS A 90 14.31 8.93 8.52
C LYS A 90 13.84 9.26 7.10
N ARG A 91 14.49 8.69 6.09
CA ARG A 91 14.15 8.91 4.68
C ARG A 91 12.83 8.19 4.32
N ALA A 92 12.57 7.01 4.89
CA ALA A 92 11.28 6.34 4.76
C ALA A 92 10.12 7.18 5.34
N GLN A 93 10.31 7.82 6.51
CA GLN A 93 9.31 8.73 7.08
C GLN A 93 9.05 9.96 6.21
N ILE A 94 10.10 10.53 5.60
CA ILE A 94 9.94 11.62 4.63
C ILE A 94 9.17 11.14 3.40
N ALA A 95 9.46 9.95 2.87
CA ALA A 95 8.73 9.37 1.75
C ALA A 95 7.24 9.16 2.06
N ILE A 96 6.92 8.65 3.26
CA ILE A 96 5.54 8.53 3.77
C ILE A 96 4.86 9.89 3.81
N PHE A 97 5.54 10.91 4.35
CA PHE A 97 4.99 12.25 4.44
C PHE A 97 4.75 12.87 3.05
N ILE A 98 5.70 12.73 2.12
CA ILE A 98 5.53 13.17 0.72
C ILE A 98 4.30 12.48 0.11
N ALA A 99 4.19 11.16 0.24
CA ALA A 99 3.06 10.41 -0.30
C ALA A 99 1.73 10.82 0.33
N PHE A 100 1.71 11.14 1.62
CA PHE A 100 0.53 11.68 2.29
C PHE A 100 0.10 13.02 1.68
N ILE A 101 1.03 13.96 1.49
CA ILE A 101 0.75 15.25 0.85
C ILE A 101 0.25 15.07 -0.59
N THR A 102 0.83 14.14 -1.37
CA THR A 102 0.34 13.86 -2.72
C THR A 102 -1.06 13.24 -2.73
N GLN A 103 -1.45 12.48 -1.69
CA GLN A 103 -2.84 12.03 -1.55
C GLN A 103 -3.79 13.21 -1.30
N VAL A 104 -3.37 14.20 -0.50
CA VAL A 104 -4.19 15.40 -0.26
C VAL A 104 -4.43 16.14 -1.57
N LEU A 105 -3.38 16.29 -2.39
CA LEU A 105 -3.51 16.88 -3.72
C LEU A 105 -4.42 16.06 -4.63
N LEU A 106 -4.36 14.74 -4.59
CA LEU A 106 -5.25 13.86 -5.36
C LEU A 106 -6.73 14.10 -5.00
N VAL A 107 -7.05 14.19 -3.72
CA VAL A 107 -8.41 14.49 -3.24
C VAL A 107 -8.86 15.88 -3.70
N ILE A 108 -7.98 16.88 -3.63
CA ILE A 108 -8.28 18.22 -4.14
C ILE A 108 -8.61 18.16 -5.64
N PHE A 109 -7.88 17.37 -6.43
CA PHE A 109 -8.17 17.21 -7.85
C PHE A 109 -9.50 16.49 -8.10
N PHE A 110 -9.88 15.49 -7.30
CA PHE A 110 -11.20 14.87 -7.39
C PHE A 110 -12.31 15.88 -7.12
N VAL A 111 -12.20 16.65 -6.03
CA VAL A 111 -13.19 17.70 -5.69
C VAL A 111 -13.28 18.76 -6.78
N MET A 112 -12.12 19.23 -7.27
CA MET A 112 -12.05 20.26 -8.30
C MET A 112 -12.71 19.79 -9.61
N THR A 113 -12.38 18.58 -10.07
CA THR A 113 -12.93 18.06 -11.33
C THR A 113 -14.41 17.71 -11.22
N ASN A 114 -14.86 17.14 -10.10
CA ASN A 114 -16.28 16.85 -9.86
C ASN A 114 -17.17 18.10 -9.75
N SER A 115 -16.58 19.28 -9.47
CA SER A 115 -17.33 20.54 -9.40
C SER A 115 -17.65 21.17 -10.76
N LEU A 116 -17.08 20.64 -11.85
CA LEU A 116 -17.26 21.17 -13.20
C LEU A 116 -18.52 20.60 -13.85
N THR A 117 -19.22 21.43 -14.62
CA THR A 117 -20.35 20.96 -15.43
C THR A 117 -19.85 20.05 -16.56
N PRO A 118 -20.40 18.84 -16.73
CA PRO A 118 -20.00 17.95 -17.81
C PRO A 118 -20.37 18.51 -19.19
N ALA A 119 -19.59 18.17 -20.20
CA ALA A 119 -19.97 18.43 -21.58
C ALA A 119 -21.19 17.57 -21.97
N PRO A 120 -22.09 18.04 -22.85
CA PRO A 120 -23.31 17.30 -23.22
C PRO A 120 -23.07 15.90 -23.82
N PHE A 121 -21.88 15.65 -24.35
CA PHE A 121 -21.48 14.37 -24.95
C PHE A 121 -20.70 13.46 -23.98
N PHE A 122 -20.43 13.90 -22.75
CA PHE A 122 -19.73 13.08 -21.76
C PHE A 122 -20.69 12.05 -21.14
N ALA A 123 -20.65 10.83 -21.67
CA ALA A 123 -21.60 9.77 -21.31
C ALA A 123 -21.39 9.17 -19.90
N TYR A 124 -20.29 9.48 -19.22
CA TYR A 124 -19.88 8.81 -17.98
C TYR A 124 -20.03 9.68 -16.73
N GLU A 125 -20.80 10.77 -16.78
CA GLU A 125 -20.92 11.71 -15.66
C GLU A 125 -21.36 11.05 -14.36
N GLU A 126 -22.41 10.23 -14.40
CA GLU A 126 -22.94 9.57 -13.20
C GLU A 126 -21.88 8.65 -12.57
N ALA A 127 -21.28 7.76 -13.36
CA ALA A 127 -20.21 6.88 -12.91
C ALA A 127 -18.96 7.64 -12.43
N TRP A 128 -18.62 8.76 -13.09
CA TRP A 128 -17.52 9.63 -12.69
C TRP A 128 -17.75 10.21 -11.30
N GLN A 129 -18.92 10.83 -11.08
CA GLN A 129 -19.30 11.41 -9.80
C GLN A 129 -19.32 10.36 -8.69
N GLU A 130 -19.88 9.17 -8.95
CA GLU A 130 -19.92 8.07 -7.98
C GLU A 130 -18.51 7.60 -7.60
N ILE A 131 -17.67 7.26 -8.59
CA ILE A 131 -16.33 6.70 -8.33
C ILE A 131 -15.45 7.70 -7.62
N PHE A 132 -15.40 8.95 -8.08
CA PHE A 132 -14.46 9.94 -7.53
C PHE A 132 -14.96 10.56 -6.22
N THR A 133 -16.28 10.68 -6.01
CA THR A 133 -16.82 11.05 -4.68
C THR A 133 -16.57 9.94 -3.67
N PHE A 134 -16.73 8.68 -4.07
CA PHE A 134 -16.36 7.56 -3.22
C PHE A 134 -14.85 7.50 -2.96
N GLY A 135 -14.02 7.82 -3.97
CA GLY A 135 -12.56 7.95 -3.84
C GLY A 135 -12.10 8.94 -2.77
N ILE A 136 -12.79 10.08 -2.61
CA ILE A 136 -12.56 11.03 -1.50
C ILE A 136 -12.75 10.31 -0.16
N ARG A 137 -13.88 9.60 0.00
CA ARG A 137 -14.19 8.86 1.22
C ARG A 137 -13.15 7.77 1.51
N LEU A 138 -12.74 7.01 0.50
CA LEU A 138 -11.70 5.97 0.62
C LEU A 138 -10.36 6.55 1.07
N THR A 139 -9.99 7.71 0.52
CA THR A 139 -8.74 8.38 0.87
C THR A 139 -8.76 8.89 2.31
N VAL A 140 -9.85 9.52 2.74
CA VAL A 140 -10.02 9.98 4.13
C VAL A 140 -10.02 8.79 5.10
N ALA A 141 -10.71 7.70 4.77
CA ALA A 141 -10.70 6.47 5.56
C ALA A 141 -9.28 5.90 5.70
N SER A 142 -8.51 5.87 4.61
CA SER A 142 -7.11 5.43 4.61
C SER A 142 -6.25 6.28 5.55
N TRP A 143 -6.40 7.61 5.54
CA TRP A 143 -5.63 8.49 6.42
C TRP A 143 -5.95 8.28 7.89
N ILE A 144 -7.24 8.19 8.23
CA ILE A 144 -7.66 7.96 9.62
C ILE A 144 -7.14 6.60 10.10
N SER A 145 -7.31 5.56 9.29
CA SER A 145 -6.80 4.21 9.58
C SER A 145 -5.29 4.22 9.80
N PHE A 146 -4.56 4.85 8.88
CA PHE A 146 -3.11 4.94 8.94
C PHE A 146 -2.63 5.66 10.21
N LEU A 147 -3.18 6.83 10.54
CA LEU A 147 -2.77 7.60 11.72
C LEU A 147 -3.05 6.85 13.03
N ILE A 148 -4.22 6.22 13.15
CA ILE A 148 -4.59 5.46 14.35
C ILE A 148 -3.71 4.22 14.47
N THR A 149 -3.59 3.44 13.40
CA THR A 149 -2.84 2.19 13.40
C THR A 149 -1.36 2.42 13.66
N GLN A 150 -0.75 3.44 13.03
CA GLN A 150 0.66 3.76 13.25
C GLN A 150 0.93 4.24 14.68
N THR A 151 0.00 4.98 15.29
CA THR A 151 0.10 5.39 16.70
C THR A 151 0.02 4.19 17.64
N ILE A 152 -0.80 3.20 17.32
CA ILE A 152 -0.97 1.99 18.13
C ILE A 152 0.23 1.05 17.95
N ASP A 153 0.68 0.84 16.71
CA ASP A 153 1.83 -0.01 16.39
C ASP A 153 3.09 0.47 17.13
N THR A 154 3.39 1.78 17.06
CA THR A 154 4.55 2.35 17.78
C THR A 154 4.48 2.12 19.30
N ARG A 155 3.28 2.17 19.90
CA ARG A 155 3.08 1.89 21.33
C ARG A 155 3.22 0.41 21.67
N ILE A 156 2.64 -0.46 20.85
CA ILE A 156 2.72 -1.92 21.01
C ILE A 156 4.18 -2.38 20.88
N PHE A 157 4.88 -1.93 19.84
CA PHE A 157 6.29 -2.25 19.60
C PHE A 157 7.18 -1.77 20.76
N ALA A 158 6.97 -0.54 21.24
CA ALA A 158 7.71 0.00 22.39
C ALA A 158 7.45 -0.79 23.69
N GLY A 159 6.20 -1.23 23.92
CA GLY A 159 5.84 -2.08 25.05
C GLY A 159 6.43 -3.48 24.97
N LEU A 160 6.38 -4.11 23.79
CA LEU A 160 6.95 -5.42 23.53
C LEU A 160 8.48 -5.44 23.66
N LYS A 161 9.16 -4.35 23.24
CA LYS A 161 10.61 -4.19 23.40
C LYS A 161 11.03 -4.25 24.88
N LYS A 162 10.20 -3.77 25.81
CA LYS A 162 10.47 -3.85 27.26
C LYS A 162 10.31 -5.26 27.85
N ARG A 163 9.53 -6.14 27.22
CA ARG A 163 9.18 -7.47 27.77
C ARG A 163 9.90 -8.64 27.09
N TYR A 164 10.30 -8.51 25.81
CA TYR A 164 10.88 -9.60 25.03
C TYR A 164 12.09 -9.17 24.18
N GLU A 165 13.14 -8.70 24.85
CA GLU A 165 14.36 -8.12 24.23
C GLU A 165 14.98 -9.03 23.14
N LYS A 166 15.09 -10.35 23.40
CA LYS A 166 15.76 -11.32 22.50
C LYS A 166 14.89 -11.93 21.40
N ARG A 167 13.57 -11.72 21.37
CA ARG A 167 12.67 -12.33 20.36
C ARG A 167 12.16 -11.29 19.37
N ILE A 168 13.04 -10.79 18.50
CA ILE A 168 12.73 -9.75 17.50
C ILE A 168 11.64 -10.22 16.52
N ILE A 169 11.75 -11.45 16.01
CA ILE A 169 10.79 -12.02 15.03
C ILE A 169 9.39 -12.14 15.63
N LEU A 170 9.28 -12.62 16.87
CA LEU A 170 7.99 -12.74 17.57
C LEU A 170 7.32 -11.37 17.72
N ARG A 171 8.11 -10.31 18.01
CA ARG A 171 7.60 -8.95 18.17
C ARG A 171 7.16 -8.32 16.86
N SER A 172 7.92 -8.49 15.77
CA SER A 172 7.55 -7.95 14.46
C SER A 172 6.26 -8.60 13.97
N VAL A 173 6.23 -9.93 13.86
CA VAL A 173 5.07 -10.66 13.30
C VAL A 173 3.79 -10.40 14.10
N SER A 174 3.88 -10.30 15.43
CA SER A 174 2.70 -10.00 16.25
C SER A 174 2.25 -8.54 16.17
N SER A 175 3.18 -7.58 16.03
CA SER A 175 2.83 -6.17 15.78
C SER A 175 2.21 -6.00 14.40
N ASP A 176 2.81 -6.63 13.39
CA ASP A 176 2.37 -6.57 11.99
C ASP A 176 0.97 -7.19 11.82
N ALA A 177 0.72 -8.35 12.44
CA ALA A 177 -0.60 -9.00 12.40
C ALA A 177 -1.68 -8.15 13.08
N VAL A 178 -1.38 -7.54 14.23
CA VAL A 178 -2.32 -6.65 14.93
C VAL A 178 -2.53 -5.36 14.15
N GLY A 179 -1.47 -4.78 13.60
CA GLY A 179 -1.50 -3.56 12.79
C GLY A 179 -2.34 -3.74 11.53
N LEU A 180 -2.08 -4.79 10.73
CA LEU A 180 -2.83 -5.10 9.52
C LEU A 180 -4.31 -5.38 9.78
N THR A 181 -4.60 -6.09 10.88
CA THR A 181 -5.97 -6.39 11.29
C THR A 181 -6.70 -5.12 11.70
N LEU A 182 -6.08 -4.31 12.55
CA LEU A 182 -6.67 -3.07 13.03
C LEU A 182 -6.87 -2.07 11.89
N ASP A 183 -5.88 -1.93 11.00
CA ASP A 183 -5.99 -1.12 9.79
C ASP A 183 -7.19 -1.56 8.95
N SER A 184 -7.34 -2.86 8.72
CA SER A 184 -8.44 -3.37 7.91
C SER A 184 -9.81 -3.14 8.56
N ILE A 185 -9.91 -3.28 9.89
CA ILE A 185 -11.14 -2.99 10.62
C ILE A 185 -11.50 -1.51 10.51
N ILE A 186 -10.57 -0.60 10.80
CA ILE A 186 -10.82 0.85 10.80
C ILE A 186 -11.11 1.33 9.38
N PHE A 187 -10.25 0.97 8.42
CA PHE A 187 -10.40 1.34 7.02
C PHE A 187 -11.75 0.90 6.46
N VAL A 188 -12.08 -0.40 6.52
CA VAL A 188 -13.32 -0.91 5.92
C VAL A 188 -14.55 -0.31 6.60
N THR A 189 -14.51 -0.14 7.93
CA THR A 189 -15.61 0.48 8.67
C THR A 189 -15.88 1.91 8.18
N ILE A 190 -14.85 2.76 8.10
CA ILE A 190 -15.03 4.16 7.69
C ILE A 190 -15.34 4.25 6.18
N ALA A 191 -14.64 3.47 5.36
CA ALA A 191 -14.77 3.47 3.90
C ALA A 191 -16.13 2.95 3.42
N PHE A 192 -16.66 1.88 4.01
CA PHE A 192 -17.83 1.17 3.48
C PHE A 192 -19.07 1.21 4.38
N ALA A 193 -19.04 1.89 5.54
CA ALA A 193 -20.24 2.05 6.39
C ALA A 193 -21.43 2.63 5.61
N GLY A 194 -22.56 1.93 5.64
CA GLY A 194 -23.77 2.33 4.91
C GLY A 194 -23.72 2.10 3.39
N VAL A 195 -22.64 1.52 2.86
CA VAL A 195 -22.47 1.22 1.42
C VAL A 195 -22.46 -0.28 1.16
N ALA A 196 -21.79 -1.06 2.01
CA ALA A 196 -21.64 -2.51 1.81
C ALA A 196 -21.60 -3.29 3.14
N PRO A 197 -21.81 -4.62 3.13
CA PRO A 197 -21.69 -5.46 4.32
C PRO A 197 -20.27 -5.42 4.90
N LEU A 198 -20.12 -4.85 6.10
CA LEU A 198 -18.81 -4.60 6.70
C LEU A 198 -18.07 -5.88 7.10
N LEU A 199 -18.75 -6.82 7.77
CA LEU A 199 -18.08 -8.00 8.32
C LEU A 199 -17.45 -8.88 7.23
N PRO A 200 -18.14 -9.22 6.12
CA PRO A 200 -17.52 -9.95 5.01
C PRO A 200 -16.33 -9.20 4.39
N LEU A 201 -16.43 -7.88 4.24
CA LEU A 201 -15.36 -7.04 3.69
C LEU A 201 -14.13 -6.98 4.61
N ILE A 202 -14.33 -6.86 5.93
CA ILE A 202 -13.25 -6.86 6.92
C ILE A 202 -12.50 -8.20 6.85
N ILE A 203 -13.25 -9.31 6.91
CA ILE A 203 -12.65 -10.66 6.87
C ILE A 203 -11.93 -10.86 5.54
N GLY A 204 -12.57 -10.53 4.42
CA GLY A 204 -11.99 -10.70 3.09
C GLY A 204 -10.74 -9.84 2.88
N GLN A 205 -10.74 -8.59 3.37
CA GLN A 205 -9.58 -7.71 3.28
C GLN A 205 -8.41 -8.24 4.13
N ILE A 206 -8.67 -8.70 5.37
CA ILE A 206 -7.63 -9.28 6.22
C ILE A 206 -7.02 -10.52 5.55
N VAL A 207 -7.86 -11.44 5.09
CA VAL A 207 -7.42 -12.68 4.45
C VAL A 207 -6.64 -12.38 3.16
N ALA A 208 -7.17 -11.54 2.29
CA ALA A 208 -6.52 -11.19 1.03
C ALA A 208 -5.17 -10.49 1.26
N LYS A 209 -5.09 -9.49 2.17
CA LYS A 209 -3.82 -8.82 2.47
C LYS A 209 -2.76 -9.80 2.99
N ASN A 210 -3.14 -10.72 3.88
CA ASN A 210 -2.19 -11.71 4.43
C ASN A 210 -1.71 -12.71 3.36
N ILE A 211 -2.63 -13.23 2.52
CA ILE A 211 -2.26 -14.17 1.45
C ILE A 211 -1.35 -13.50 0.43
N ILE A 212 -1.74 -12.31 -0.05
CA ILE A 212 -0.97 -11.62 -1.09
C ILE A 212 0.39 -11.16 -0.52
N GLY A 213 0.45 -10.66 0.73
CA GLY A 213 1.71 -10.31 1.39
C GLY A 213 2.65 -11.52 1.57
N PHE A 214 2.10 -12.69 1.89
CA PHE A 214 2.89 -13.93 1.93
C PHE A 214 3.44 -14.29 0.54
N LEU A 215 2.62 -14.16 -0.51
CA LEU A 215 3.04 -14.43 -1.89
C LEU A 215 4.09 -13.45 -2.41
N ASP A 216 4.14 -12.22 -1.89
CA ASP A 216 5.12 -11.19 -2.27
C ASP A 216 6.52 -11.40 -1.68
N THR A 217 6.63 -12.13 -0.56
CA THR A 217 7.88 -12.34 0.18
C THR A 217 9.08 -12.80 -0.69
N PRO A 218 8.92 -13.70 -1.68
CA PRO A 218 10.02 -14.08 -2.58
C PRO A 218 10.62 -12.92 -3.39
N TRP A 219 9.81 -11.94 -3.83
CA TRP A 219 10.27 -10.78 -4.58
C TRP A 219 11.10 -9.83 -3.71
N PHE A 220 10.68 -9.65 -2.46
CA PHE A 220 11.45 -8.88 -1.49
C PHE A 220 12.83 -9.49 -1.22
N VAL A 221 12.89 -10.82 -1.02
CA VAL A 221 14.16 -11.53 -0.83
C VAL A 221 15.05 -11.44 -2.07
N TRP A 222 14.45 -11.57 -3.26
CA TRP A 222 15.17 -11.42 -4.52
C TRP A 222 15.76 -10.02 -4.68
N TYR A 223 14.97 -8.98 -4.42
CA TYR A 223 15.42 -7.60 -4.40
C TYR A 223 16.61 -7.38 -3.46
N LYS A 224 16.54 -7.88 -2.23
CA LYS A 224 17.60 -7.71 -1.23
C LYS A 224 18.93 -8.27 -1.74
N LYS A 225 18.91 -9.45 -2.36
CA LYS A 225 20.11 -10.05 -2.97
C LYS A 225 20.70 -9.15 -4.07
N MET A 226 19.87 -8.53 -4.90
CA MET A 226 20.33 -7.60 -5.96
C MET A 226 21.00 -6.33 -5.42
N LEU A 227 20.76 -5.97 -4.15
CA LEU A 227 21.41 -4.85 -3.48
C LEU A 227 22.66 -5.26 -2.71
N GLU A 228 22.65 -6.39 -2.01
CA GLU A 228 23.78 -6.88 -1.20
C GLU A 228 25.04 -7.13 -2.03
N ASP A 229 24.89 -7.44 -3.32
CA ASP A 229 26.01 -7.66 -4.25
C ASP A 229 26.82 -6.38 -4.58
N LYS A 230 26.48 -5.19 -4.04
CA LYS A 230 27.19 -3.93 -4.34
C LYS A 230 27.44 -3.05 -3.11
N PRO A 231 28.60 -2.37 -3.03
CA PRO A 231 28.95 -1.54 -1.88
C PRO A 231 27.91 -0.43 -1.64
N ALA A 232 27.59 -0.19 -0.37
CA ALA A 232 26.61 0.79 0.08
C ALA A 232 26.83 2.18 -0.56
N PRO A 233 25.75 2.96 -0.81
CA PRO A 233 25.92 4.33 -1.26
C PRO A 233 26.79 5.09 -0.24
N PRO A 234 27.66 6.00 -0.69
CA PRO A 234 28.43 6.85 0.22
C PRO A 234 27.45 7.54 1.16
N LYS A 235 27.66 7.38 2.47
CA LYS A 235 26.88 8.07 3.49
C LYS A 235 26.97 9.57 3.17
N ASP A 236 25.82 10.19 2.97
CA ASP A 236 25.72 11.64 2.79
C ASP A 236 26.46 12.30 3.97
N GLN A 237 27.61 12.91 3.71
CA GLN A 237 28.49 13.53 4.72
C GLN A 237 27.96 14.89 5.15
N THR A 238 26.65 15.06 5.26
CA THR A 238 26.05 16.27 5.82
C THR A 238 25.66 16.00 7.26
N GLN A 239 26.61 16.38 8.12
CA GLN A 239 26.41 16.70 9.54
C GLN A 239 25.37 17.79 9.71
#